data_AF-A0A6A4G496-F1
#
_entry.id   AF-A0A6A4G496-F1
#
_cell.length_a   1.000
_cell.length_b   1.000
_cell.length_c   1.000
_cell.angle_alpha   90.00
_cell.angle_beta   90.00
_cell.angle_gamma   90.00
#
_symmetry.space_group_name_H-M   'P 1'
#
loop_
_entity.id
_entity.type
_entity.pdbx_description
1 polymer ?
#
loop_
_entity_poly.entity_id
_entity_poly.type
_entity_poly.pdbx_seq_one_letter_code
_entity_poly.pdbx_strand_id
1 'polypeptide(L)' 'MPDLTGPLLDKECIIRGIAVGSQELLRDLLRFVSEHNIQHKTFGFGRDEVLEALDYLRAGRQIEKVGIEFNQ' A
#
# COMPACT_ATOMS: atom_id res chain seq x y z
N MET A 1 9.79 -0.82 18.34
CA MET A 1 9.75 0.56 17.82
C MET A 1 10.75 1.37 18.64
N PRO A 2 11.63 2.18 18.03
CA PRO A 2 12.55 3.03 18.79
C PRO A 2 11.78 4.10 19.57
N ASP A 3 12.34 4.55 20.71
CA ASP A 3 11.78 5.67 21.46
C ASP A 3 12.03 6.98 20.69
N LEU A 4 10.94 7.62 20.28
CA LEU A 4 10.97 8.86 19.49
C LEU A 4 10.58 10.09 20.33
N THR A 5 10.27 9.91 21.61
CA THR A 5 9.55 10.92 22.41
C THR A 5 10.36 12.21 22.59
N GLY A 6 11.65 12.11 22.89
CA GLY A 6 12.55 13.27 23.04
C GLY A 6 12.72 14.10 21.76
N PRO A 7 13.09 13.48 20.62
CA PRO A 7 13.24 14.20 19.34
C PRO A 7 11.97 14.87 18.80
N LEU A 8 10.78 14.36 19.13
CA LEU A 8 9.52 14.90 18.64
C LEU A 8 9.11 16.19 19.35
N LEU A 9 9.38 16.27 20.66
CA LEU A 9 9.09 17.45 21.47
C LEU A 9 9.97 18.63 21.05
N ASP A 10 11.24 18.38 20.72
CA ASP A 10 12.20 19.41 20.29
C ASP A 10 11.84 20.02 18.92
N LYS A 11 11.10 19.27 18.09
CA LYS A 11 10.73 19.68 16.72
C LYS A 11 9.26 20.09 16.56
N GLU A 12 8.51 20.19 17.67
CA GLU A 12 7.06 20.44 17.64
C GLU A 12 6.30 19.49 16.68
N CYS A 13 6.77 18.25 16.57
CA CYS A 13 6.26 17.32 15.58
C CYS A 13 4.96 16.67 16.06
N ILE A 14 3.92 16.72 15.21
CA ILE A 14 2.65 16.03 15.47
C ILE A 14 2.74 14.60 14.95
N ILE A 15 2.70 13.62 15.86
CA ILE A 15 2.47 12.23 15.50
C ILE A 15 0.98 11.92 15.56
N ARG A 16 0.45 11.38 14.45
CA ARG A 16 -0.91 10.84 14.39
C ARG A 16 -0.88 9.43 13.82
N GLY A 17 -1.44 8.49 14.56
CA GLY A 17 -1.79 7.18 13.99
C GLY A 17 -3.03 7.32 13.13
N ILE A 18 -2.94 6.95 11.86
CA ILE A 18 -4.09 6.91 10.94
C ILE A 18 -4.19 5.47 10.42
N ALA A 19 -5.34 4.85 10.65
CA ALA A 19 -5.64 3.50 10.17
C ALA A 19 -6.88 3.57 9.28
N VAL A 20 -6.69 3.40 7.97
CA VAL A 20 -7.76 3.49 6.95
C VAL A 20 -8.45 4.87 6.97
N GLY A 21 -9.37 5.13 6.04
CA GLY A 21 -10.15 6.37 5.94
C GLY A 21 -11.65 6.10 5.86
N SER A 22 -12.46 7.17 5.84
CA SER A 22 -13.90 7.06 5.58
C SER A 22 -14.17 6.57 4.15
N GLN A 23 -15.41 6.15 3.89
CA GLN A 23 -15.81 5.77 2.54
C GLN A 23 -15.71 6.93 1.52
N GLU A 24 -15.92 8.16 1.97
CA GLU A 24 -15.79 9.36 1.13
C GLU A 24 -14.34 9.55 0.70
N LEU A 25 -13.39 9.49 1.64
CA LEU A 25 -11.96 9.57 1.35
C LEU A 25 -11.50 8.44 0.43
N LEU A 26 -12.07 7.24 0.57
CA LEU A 26 -11.79 6.13 -0.33
C LEU A 26 -12.28 6.43 -1.76
N ARG A 27 -13.48 7.00 -1.93
CA ARG A 27 -14.02 7.35 -3.24
C ARG A 27 -13.19 8.42 -3.94
N ASP A 28 -12.74 9.42 -3.18
CA ASP A 28 -11.87 10.47 -3.72
C ASP A 28 -10.49 9.91 -4.10
N LEU A 29 -9.93 9.01 -3.27
CA LEU A 29 -8.69 8.30 -3.60
C LEU A 29 -8.83 7.49 -4.90
N LEU A 30 -9.91 6.73 -5.06
CA LEU A 30 -10.14 5.92 -6.27
C LEU A 30 -10.20 6.80 -7.53
N ARG A 31 -10.84 7.97 -7.45
CA ARG A 31 -10.91 8.92 -8.55
C ARG A 31 -9.52 9.40 -8.95
N PHE A 32 -8.73 9.85 -7.96
CA PHE A 32 -7.36 10.30 -8.17
C PHE A 32 -6.48 9.21 -8.80
N VAL A 33 -6.51 8.00 -8.24
CA VAL A 33 -5.74 6.85 -8.74
C VAL A 33 -6.10 6.52 -10.19
N SER A 34 -7.39 6.58 -10.52
CA SER A 34 -7.89 6.29 -11.88
C SER A 34 -7.45 7.36 -12.88
N GLU A 35 -7.56 8.64 -12.51
CA GLU A 35 -7.18 9.78 -13.37
C GLU A 35 -5.66 9.82 -13.64
N HIS A 36 -4.85 9.37 -12.68
CA HIS A 36 -3.40 9.36 -12.80
C HIS A 36 -2.80 8.01 -13.24
N ASN A 37 -3.66 7.03 -13.57
CA ASN A 37 -3.26 5.67 -13.97
C ASN A 37 -2.21 5.05 -13.01
N ILE A 38 -2.41 5.25 -11.71
CA ILE A 38 -1.52 4.68 -10.69
C ILE A 38 -1.87 3.20 -10.54
N GLN A 39 -0.97 2.33 -10.97
CA GLN A 39 -1.16 0.88 -10.90
C GLN A 39 -0.04 0.23 -10.11
N HIS A 40 -0.41 -0.72 -9.25
CA HIS A 40 0.56 -1.60 -8.62
C HIS A 40 0.98 -2.70 -9.59
N LYS A 41 2.10 -3.36 -9.30
CA LYS A 41 2.47 -4.56 -10.04
C LYS A 41 1.40 -5.63 -9.85
N THR A 42 0.82 -6.10 -10.94
CA THR A 42 -0.21 -7.14 -10.96
C THR A 42 0.37 -8.47 -11.45
N PHE A 43 -0.16 -9.57 -10.92
CA PHE A 43 0.04 -10.94 -11.39
C PHE A 43 -1.34 -11.54 -11.70
N GLY A 44 -1.41 -12.56 -12.55
CA GLY A 44 -2.68 -13.23 -12.82
C GLY A 44 -3.18 -14.10 -11.66
N PHE A 45 -4.44 -14.52 -11.74
CA PHE A 45 -5.11 -15.35 -10.73
C PHE A 45 -4.78 -16.86 -10.86
N GLY A 46 -3.96 -17.27 -11.83
CA GLY A 46 -3.49 -18.64 -11.93
C GLY A 46 -2.70 -19.06 -10.69
N ARG A 47 -2.77 -20.34 -10.30
CA ARG A 47 -2.05 -20.86 -9.12
C ARG A 47 -0.56 -20.51 -9.15
N ASP A 48 0.07 -20.70 -10.30
CA ASP A 48 1.51 -20.46 -10.46
C ASP A 48 1.84 -18.96 -10.39
N GLU A 49 0.99 -18.11 -10.95
CA GLU A 49 1.12 -16.65 -10.93
C GLU A 49 0.94 -16.09 -9.51
N VAL A 50 0.02 -16.67 -8.73
CA VAL A 50 -0.19 -16.31 -7.32
C VAL A 50 1.01 -16.73 -6.46
N LEU A 51 1.60 -17.90 -6.74
CA LEU A 51 2.83 -18.34 -6.07
C LEU A 51 4.01 -17.43 -6.43
N GLU A 52 4.12 -17.02 -7.69
CA GLU A 52 5.12 -16.04 -8.13
C GLU A 52 4.94 -14.69 -7.42
N ALA A 53 3.71 -14.21 -7.30
CA ALA A 53 3.39 -13.00 -6.55
C ALA A 53 3.84 -13.10 -5.09
N LEU A 54 3.61 -14.25 -4.45
CA LEU A 54 4.03 -14.51 -3.07
C LEU A 54 5.55 -14.55 -2.91
N ASP A 55 6.26 -15.18 -3.83
CA ASP A 55 7.72 -15.21 -3.81
C ASP A 55 8.33 -13.83 -4.09
N TYR A 56 7.67 -13.04 -4.95
CA TYR A 56 8.00 -11.64 -5.15
C TYR A 56 7.80 -10.80 -3.88
N LEU A 57 6.70 -11.01 -3.14
CA LEU A 57 6.43 -10.39 -1.83
C LEU A 57 7.53 -10.75 -0.81
N ARG A 58 7.87 -12.03 -0.69
CA ARG A 58 8.84 -12.55 0.29
C ARG A 58 10.26 -12.08 0.04
N ALA A 59 10.64 -11.90 -1.22
CA ALA A 59 11.97 -11.44 -1.59
C ALA A 59 12.23 -9.97 -1.18
N GLY A 60 11.24 -9.25 -0.65
CA GLY A 60 11.38 -7.83 -0.28
C GLY A 60 11.66 -6.92 -1.47
N ARG A 61 11.45 -7.41 -2.70
CA ARG A 61 11.66 -6.67 -3.95
C ARG A 61 10.54 -5.68 -4.24
N GLN A 62 9.43 -5.80 -3.52
CA GLN A 62 8.33 -4.85 -3.64
C GLN A 62 8.62 -3.57 -2.87
N ILE A 63 8.42 -2.45 -3.55
CA ILE A 63 8.42 -1.13 -2.92
C ILE A 63 7.02 -0.85 -2.33
N GLU A 64 5.99 -1.58 -2.76
CA GLU A 64 4.58 -1.33 -2.42
C GLU A 64 3.74 -2.63 -2.29
N LYS A 65 2.43 -2.52 -2.52
CA LYS A 65 1.48 -3.63 -2.61
C LYS A 65 1.60 -4.35 -3.97
N VAL A 66 1.15 -5.60 -3.99
CA VAL A 66 1.04 -6.43 -5.20
C VAL A 66 -0.43 -6.72 -5.45
N GLY A 67 -0.87 -6.56 -6.70
CA GLY A 67 -2.22 -6.88 -7.14
C GLY A 67 -2.31 -8.28 -7.72
N ILE A 68 -3.49 -8.91 -7.59
CA ILE A 68 -3.85 -10.12 -8.33
C ILE A 68 -5.02 -9.76 -9.24
N GLU A 69 -4.85 -9.95 -10.53
CA GLU A 69 -5.88 -9.67 -11.53
C GLU A 69 -6.77 -10.89 -11.70
N PHE A 70 -8.06 -10.71 -11.38
CA PHE A 70 -9.09 -11.73 -11.55
C PHE A 70 -9.90 -11.43 -12.81
N ASN A 71 -9.47 -12.01 -13.93
CA ASN A 71 -10.23 -11.97 -15.17
C ASN A 71 -11.21 -13.15 -15.19
N GLN A 72 -12.52 -12.84 -15.11
CA GLN A 72 -13.61 -13.77 -15.43
C GLN A 72 -13.96 -13.68 -16.91
#